data_AF-A0A1J5RX73-F1
#
_entry.id   AF-A0A1J5RX73-F1
#
_cell.length_a   1.000
_cell.length_b   1.000
_cell.length_c   1.000
_cell.angle_alpha   90.00
_cell.angle_beta   90.00
_cell.angle_gamma   90.00
#
_symmetry.space_group_name_H-M   'P 1'
#
loop_
_entity.id
_entity.type
_entity.pdbx_description
1 polymer ?
#
loop_
_entity_poly.entity_id
_entity_poly.type
_entity_poly.pdbx_seq_one_letter_code
_entity_poly.pdbx_strand_id
1 'polypeptide(L)' 'MVYMTQQRGAFFFQMRVPRKHRAEFGELIRVQINTFDREVARILSMNLAAQWLARFSGLPLPAVASAPQSTTLRARL' A
#
# COMPACT_ATOMS: atom_id res chain seq x y z
N MET A 1 2.92 -14.81 7.06
CA MET A 1 3.02 -13.37 6.68
C MET A 1 2.74 -12.57 7.94
N VAL A 2 3.68 -11.72 8.38
CA VAL A 2 3.58 -11.02 9.68
C VAL A 2 3.23 -9.56 9.43
N TYR A 3 2.01 -9.15 9.81
CA TYR A 3 1.52 -7.78 9.65
C TYR A 3 1.82 -6.88 10.84
N MET A 4 2.25 -7.46 11.96
CA MET A 4 2.50 -6.76 13.22
C MET A 4 3.99 -6.79 13.55
N THR A 5 4.56 -5.63 13.84
CA THR A 5 5.93 -5.51 14.34
C THR A 5 5.91 -4.75 15.67
N GLN A 6 6.86 -5.04 16.55
CA GLN A 6 7.05 -4.30 17.79
C GLN A 6 8.35 -3.52 17.71
N GLN A 7 8.31 -2.22 17.96
CA GLN A 7 9.48 -1.35 17.98
C GLN A 7 9.42 -0.43 19.20
N ARG A 8 10.48 -0.45 20.03
CA ARG A 8 10.61 0.40 21.23
C ARG A 8 9.40 0.34 22.17
N GLY A 9 8.82 -0.84 22.35
CA GLY A 9 7.64 -1.05 23.21
C GLY A 9 6.29 -0.70 22.57
N ALA A 10 6.28 -0.12 21.37
CA ALA A 10 5.04 0.14 20.62
C ALA A 10 4.81 -0.90 19.52
N PHE A 11 3.54 -1.19 19.23
CA PHE A 11 3.14 -2.08 18.14
C PHE A 11 2.86 -1.27 16.86
N PHE A 12 3.22 -1.84 15.73
CA PHE A 12 3.03 -1.26 14.42
C PHE A 12 2.43 -2.28 13.46
N PHE A 13 1.42 -1.86 12.73
CA PHE A 13 0.96 -2.56 11.53
C PHE A 13 1.84 -2.15 10.34
N GLN A 14 2.26 -3.12 9.53
CA GLN A 14 3.02 -2.89 8.31
C GLN A 14 2.52 -3.77 7.16
N MET A 15 2.33 -3.17 5.99
CA MET A 15 1.95 -3.91 4.79
C MET A 15 2.47 -3.25 3.52
N ARG A 16 2.93 -4.08 2.58
CA ARG A 16 3.40 -3.61 1.26
C ARG A 16 2.23 -3.24 0.37
N VAL A 17 2.35 -2.11 -0.31
CA VAL A 17 1.36 -1.67 -1.30
C VAL A 17 1.60 -2.41 -2.62
N PRO A 18 0.55 -2.95 -3.27
CA PRO A 18 0.67 -3.53 -4.61
C PRO A 18 1.29 -2.54 -5.59
N ARG A 19 2.17 -3.01 -6.49
CA ARG A 19 2.93 -2.16 -7.44
C ARG A 19 2.08 -1.11 -8.14
N LYS A 20 0.86 -1.50 -8.51
CA LYS A 20 -0.10 -0.66 -9.26
C LYS A 20 -0.53 0.59 -8.49
N HIS A 21 -0.62 0.53 -7.16
CA HIS A 21 -1.12 1.62 -6.32
C HIS A 21 -0.02 2.35 -5.54
N ARG A 22 1.26 2.06 -5.80
CA ARG A 22 2.38 2.68 -5.07
C ARG A 22 2.47 4.19 -5.28
N ALA A 23 2.07 4.68 -6.45
CA ALA A 23 2.08 6.12 -6.75
C ALA A 23 1.12 6.91 -5.83
N GLU A 24 0.04 6.29 -5.38
CA GLU A 24 -1.00 6.93 -4.56
C GLU A 24 -0.77 6.71 -3.06
N PHE A 25 -0.37 5.51 -2.64
CA PHE A 25 -0.26 5.14 -1.22
C PHE A 25 1.18 4.98 -0.73
N GLY A 26 2.18 5.21 -1.59
CA GLY A 26 3.58 4.90 -1.30
C GLY A 26 3.89 3.40 -1.36
N GLU A 27 5.09 3.02 -0.95
CA GLU A 27 5.54 1.61 -1.06
C GLU A 27 5.08 0.73 0.12
N LEU A 28 4.90 1.35 1.29
CA LEU A 28 4.66 0.68 2.56
C LEU A 28 3.65 1.47 3.38
N ILE A 29 2.55 0.80 3.76
CA ILE A 29 1.64 1.31 4.77
C ILE A 29 2.22 0.95 6.13
N ARG A 30 2.36 1.96 6.99
CA ARG A 30 2.79 1.79 8.37
C ARG A 30 1.84 2.57 9.29
N VAL A 31 1.26 1.87 10.26
CA VAL A 31 0.32 2.45 11.22
C VAL A 31 0.76 2.07 12.62
N GLN A 32 0.86 3.04 13.54
CA GLN A 32 1.10 2.75 14.94
C GLN A 32 -0.19 2.25 15.59
N ILE A 33 -0.10 1.15 16.34
CA ILE A 33 -1.21 0.60 17.08
C ILE A 33 -1.09 1.11 18.52
N ASN A 34 -2.05 1.95 18.93
CA ASN A 34 -2.06 2.58 20.25
C ASN A 34 -2.61 1.63 21.31
N THR A 35 -1.89 0.54 21.56
CA THR A 35 -2.17 -0.41 22.63
C THR A 35 -0.87 -0.96 23.19
N PHE A 36 -0.91 -1.38 24.46
CA PHE A 36 0.18 -2.09 25.12
C PHE A 36 -0.08 -3.60 25.20
N ASP A 37 -1.32 -4.03 24.91
CA ASP A 37 -1.70 -5.44 24.89
C ASP A 37 -1.36 -6.06 23.53
N ARG A 38 -0.56 -7.13 23.57
CA ARG A 38 -0.07 -7.84 22.37
C ARG A 38 -1.20 -8.56 21.61
N GLU A 39 -2.15 -9.18 22.30
CA GLU A 39 -3.25 -9.90 21.64
C GLU A 39 -4.19 -8.89 20.97
N VAL A 40 -4.49 -7.79 21.65
CA VAL A 40 -5.25 -6.69 21.04
C VAL A 40 -4.52 -6.14 19.81
N ALA A 41 -3.20 -5.91 19.91
CA ALA A 41 -2.40 -5.44 18.77
C ALA A 41 -2.43 -6.42 17.59
N ARG A 42 -2.41 -7.73 17.87
CA ARG A 42 -2.49 -8.78 16.86
C ARG A 42 -3.84 -8.75 16.13
N ILE A 43 -4.94 -8.67 16.87
CA ILE A 43 -6.30 -8.60 16.30
C ILE A 43 -6.46 -7.33 15.47
N LEU A 44 -6.01 -6.17 15.98
CA LEU A 44 -6.06 -4.90 15.25
C LEU A 44 -5.22 -4.95 13.96
N SER A 45 -4.04 -5.58 14.00
CA SER A 45 -3.19 -5.77 12.82
C SER A 45 -3.88 -6.63 11.75
N MET A 46 -4.57 -7.70 12.16
CA MET A 46 -5.32 -8.56 11.23
C MET A 46 -6.51 -7.82 10.61
N ASN A 47 -7.24 -7.03 11.40
CA ASN A 47 -8.34 -6.21 10.89
C ASN A 47 -7.84 -5.15 9.89
N LEU A 48 -6.74 -4.47 10.20
CA LEU A 48 -6.11 -3.53 9.26
C LEU A 48 -5.67 -4.22 7.97
N ALA A 49 -5.10 -5.42 8.05
CA ALA A 49 -4.75 -6.20 6.86
C ALA A 49 -6.00 -6.48 6.01
N ALA A 50 -7.07 -6.97 6.62
CA ALA A 50 -8.32 -7.28 5.91
C ALA A 50 -8.93 -6.04 5.24
N GLN A 51 -8.97 -4.89 5.94
CA GLN A 51 -9.49 -3.64 5.39
C GLN A 51 -8.68 -3.15 4.19
N TRP A 52 -7.35 -3.17 4.30
CA TRP A 52 -6.51 -2.74 3.18
C TRP A 52 -6.53 -3.72 2.01
N LEU A 53 -6.62 -5.02 2.26
CA LEU A 53 -6.77 -6.03 1.20
C LEU A 53 -8.10 -5.84 0.47
N ALA A 54 -9.20 -5.63 1.20
CA ALA A 54 -10.50 -5.34 0.60
C ALA A 54 -10.47 -4.03 -0.21
N ARG A 55 -9.82 -2.99 0.32
CA ARG A 55 -9.63 -1.72 -0.39
C ARG A 55 -8.86 -1.93 -1.69
N PHE A 56 -7.69 -2.57 -1.66
CA PHE A 56 -6.91 -2.83 -2.87
C PHE A 56 -7.61 -3.75 -3.86
N SER A 57 -8.45 -4.68 -3.40
CA SER A 57 -9.25 -5.53 -4.28
C SER A 57 -10.40 -4.77 -4.98
N GLY A 58 -10.93 -3.71 -4.35
CA GLY A 58 -12.01 -2.90 -4.90
C GLY A 58 -11.55 -1.68 -5.71
N LEU A 59 -10.26 -1.33 -5.66
CA LEU A 59 -9.73 -0.20 -6.43
C LEU A 59 -9.65 -0.54 -7.92
N PRO A 60 -10.08 0.37 -8.81
CA PRO A 60 -9.87 0.20 -10.23
C PRO A 60 -8.36 0.15 -10.52
N LEU A 61 -7.98 -0.70 -11.46
CA LEU A 61 -6.61 -0.72 -11.96
C LEU A 61 -6.29 0.68 -12.50
N PRO A 62 -5.22 1.34 -12.04
CA PRO A 62 -4.86 2.62 -12.61
C PRO A 62 -4.63 2.40 -14.10
N ALA A 63 -5.36 3.17 -14.92
CA ALA A 63 -5.11 3.20 -16.35
C ALA A 63 -3.65 3.56 -16.51
N VAL A 64 -2.85 2.59 -17.00
CA VAL A 64 -1.47 2.84 -17.37
C VAL A 64 -1.56 4.01 -18.33
N ALA A 65 -1.02 5.18 -17.95
CA ALA A 65 -0.93 6.29 -18.87
C ALA A 65 -0.11 5.78 -20.06
N SER A 66 -0.81 5.48 -21.15
CA SER A 66 -0.21 5.21 -22.44
C SER A 66 0.72 6.38 -22.69
N ALA A 67 2.03 6.12 -22.69
CA ALA A 67 3.02 7.14 -23.02
C ALA A 67 2.57 7.83 -24.32
N PRO A 68 2.58 9.17 -24.40
CA PRO A 68 2.31 9.83 -25.66
C PRO A 68 3.35 9.31 -26.65
N GLN A 69 2.89 8.62 -27.70
CA GLN A 69 3.74 8.27 -28.83
C GLN A 69 4.28 9.61 -29.35
N SER A 70 5.58 9.86 -29.12
CA SER A 70 6.27 10.96 -29.75
C SER A 70 6.30 10.66 -31.24
N THR A 71 5.25 11.07 -31.96
CA THR A 71 5.23 11.14 -33.41
C THR A 71 6.25 12.20 -33.79
N THR A 72 7.51 11.79 -33.92
CA THR A 72 8.56 12.60 -34.55
C THR A 72 8.20 12.71 -36.02
N LEU A 73 7.37 13.71 -36.34
CA LEU A 73 7.07 14.12 -37.70
C LEU A 73 8.36 14.78 -38.24
N ARG A 74 9.24 13.97 -38.85
CA ARG A 74 10.35 14.49 -39.65
C ARG A 74 9.77 15.16 -40.89
N ALA A 75 9.59 16.48 -40.82
CA ALA A 75 9.47 17.30 -42.02
C ALA A 75 10.84 17.31 -42.72
N ARG A 76 10.92 16.65 -43.88
CA ARG A 76 11.92 16.93 -44.90
C ARG A 76 11.34 18.01 -45.81
N LEU A 77 12.06 19.12 -45.98
CA LEU A 77 12.24 19.88 -47.22
C LEU A 77 13.38 20.87 -46.97
#